data_AF-A0A9D5I4H4-F1
#
_entry.id   AF-A0A9D5I4H4-F1
#
_cell.length_a   1.000
_cell.length_b   1.000
_cell.length_c   1.000
_cell.angle_alpha   90.00
_cell.angle_beta   90.00
_cell.angle_gamma   90.00
#
_symmetry.space_group_name_H-M   'P 1'
#
loop_
_entity.id
_entity.type
_entity.pdbx_description
1 polymer ?
#
loop_
_entity_poly.entity_id
_entity_poly.type
_entity_poly.pdbx_seq_one_letter_code
_entity_poly.pdbx_strand_id
1 'polypeptide(L)'
;MQNDTSNTIDSAKLESEVRDTVAQGDNVQESVQRLTLKALSSEIHDLASLRRVITAVMRGARDGVQQKLQQTTSQTNAAKIQMTDAIAGLDAALAQLAEASKLAVEEAASRARKFSNEELTRARSDLESLEAMFLETLQSSASTAKGLVADTLHDLVTHAKLNGTAVGSQLQDTLTTFTQQMTSTGQSQLESGVKLTHATS
;
A
#
# COMPACT_ATOMS: atom_id res chain seq x y z
N MET A 1 18.85 -14.47 11.20
CA MET A 1 19.41 -14.68 9.84
C MET A 1 18.47 -15.45 8.91
N GLN A 2 17.54 -16.30 9.39
CA GLN A 2 16.59 -17.01 8.51
C GLN A 2 15.44 -16.14 7.96
N ASN A 3 15.01 -15.07 8.66
CA ASN A 3 13.93 -14.19 8.19
C ASN A 3 14.32 -13.34 6.95
N ASP A 4 15.57 -12.89 6.84
CA ASP A 4 15.99 -12.02 5.73
C ASP A 4 16.04 -12.76 4.40
N THR A 5 16.32 -14.08 4.43
CA THR A 5 16.45 -14.89 3.21
C THR A 5 15.08 -15.22 2.62
N SER A 6 14.10 -15.63 3.45
CA SER A 6 12.73 -15.90 2.98
C SER A 6 12.06 -14.65 2.43
N ASN A 7 12.15 -13.51 3.14
CA ASN A 7 11.56 -12.24 2.69
C ASN A 7 12.17 -11.73 1.37
N THR A 8 13.47 -11.98 1.13
CA THR A 8 14.12 -11.61 -0.13
C THR A 8 13.60 -12.47 -1.29
N ILE A 9 13.42 -13.77 -1.06
CA ILE A 9 12.91 -14.72 -2.07
C ILE A 9 11.47 -14.37 -2.47
N ASP A 10 10.63 -13.99 -1.51
CA ASP A 10 9.22 -13.66 -1.77
C ASP A 10 9.08 -12.34 -2.54
N SER A 11 9.88 -11.32 -2.21
CA SER A 11 9.90 -10.05 -2.95
C SER A 11 10.39 -10.19 -4.41
N ALA A 12 11.41 -11.02 -4.65
CA ALA A 12 11.91 -11.30 -6.00
C ALA A 12 10.88 -12.08 -6.84
N LYS A 13 10.13 -12.98 -6.20
CA LYS A 13 9.03 -13.70 -6.84
C LYS A 13 7.90 -12.75 -7.22
N LEU A 14 7.48 -11.86 -6.31
CA LEU A 14 6.47 -10.85 -6.62
C LEU A 14 6.89 -9.95 -7.79
N GLU A 15 8.13 -9.46 -7.78
CA GLU A 15 8.69 -8.65 -8.87
C GLU A 15 8.59 -9.39 -10.22
N SER A 16 8.91 -10.69 -10.23
CA SER A 16 8.79 -11.54 -11.42
C SER A 16 7.34 -11.71 -11.88
N GLU A 17 6.42 -12.05 -10.98
CA GLU A 17 5.01 -12.28 -11.30
C GLU A 17 4.35 -10.99 -11.86
N VAL A 18 4.70 -9.83 -11.30
CA VAL A 18 4.24 -8.53 -11.80
C VAL A 18 4.82 -8.23 -13.18
N ARG A 19 6.14 -8.44 -13.37
CA ARG A 19 6.80 -8.23 -14.66
C ARG A 19 6.12 -9.02 -15.78
N ASP A 20 5.88 -10.30 -15.54
CA ASP A 20 5.31 -11.19 -16.54
C ASP A 20 3.85 -10.80 -16.86
N THR A 21 3.06 -10.45 -15.83
CA THR A 21 1.69 -9.93 -15.97
C THR A 21 1.64 -8.66 -16.83
N VAL A 22 2.53 -7.71 -16.55
CA VAL A 22 2.57 -6.41 -17.24
C VAL A 22 3.03 -6.58 -18.68
N ALA A 23 4.04 -7.42 -18.93
CA ALA A 23 4.51 -7.73 -20.28
C ALA A 23 3.42 -8.41 -21.14
N GLN A 24 2.65 -9.31 -20.52
CA GLN A 24 1.52 -9.98 -21.17
C GLN A 24 0.43 -8.96 -21.55
N GLY A 25 0.02 -8.12 -20.61
CA GLY A 25 -0.86 -6.97 -20.87
C GLY A 25 -2.35 -7.19 -20.63
N ASP A 26 -2.74 -8.38 -20.19
CA ASP A 26 -4.14 -8.72 -19.96
C ASP A 26 -4.56 -8.35 -18.53
N ASN A 27 -5.58 -7.49 -18.39
CA ASN A 27 -6.14 -7.06 -17.10
C ASN A 27 -5.06 -6.64 -16.09
N VAL A 28 -4.10 -5.82 -16.55
CA VAL A 28 -2.90 -5.48 -15.77
C VAL A 28 -3.25 -4.88 -14.41
N GLN A 29 -4.18 -3.93 -14.37
CA GLN A 29 -4.59 -3.27 -13.13
C GLN A 29 -5.08 -4.27 -12.07
N GLU A 30 -6.07 -5.10 -12.42
CA GLU A 30 -6.66 -6.09 -11.50
C GLU A 30 -5.63 -7.15 -11.08
N SER A 31 -4.81 -7.61 -12.03
CA SER A 31 -3.80 -8.63 -11.75
C SER A 31 -2.71 -8.11 -10.81
N VAL A 32 -2.21 -6.88 -11.03
CA VAL A 32 -1.23 -6.23 -10.15
C VAL A 32 -1.84 -5.95 -8.78
N GLN A 33 -3.10 -5.50 -8.72
CA GLN A 33 -3.81 -5.31 -7.45
C GLN A 33 -3.85 -6.63 -6.64
N ARG A 34 -4.29 -7.72 -7.28
CA ARG A 34 -4.38 -9.05 -6.64
C ARG A 34 -3.02 -9.59 -6.18
N LEU A 35 -1.99 -9.47 -7.00
CA LEU A 35 -0.63 -9.89 -6.65
C LEU A 35 -0.11 -9.09 -5.45
N THR A 36 -0.33 -7.77 -5.46
CA THR A 36 0.04 -6.89 -4.36
C THR A 36 -0.68 -7.29 -3.09
N LEU A 37 -2.01 -7.44 -3.10
CA LEU A 37 -2.79 -7.85 -1.93
C LEU A 37 -2.36 -9.20 -1.36
N LYS A 38 -2.04 -10.16 -2.24
CA LYS A 38 -1.51 -11.47 -1.83
C LYS A 38 -0.16 -11.33 -1.11
N ALA A 39 0.75 -10.52 -1.65
CA ALA A 39 2.04 -10.25 -1.02
C ALA A 39 1.87 -9.51 0.31
N LEU A 40 1.04 -8.47 0.35
CA LEU A 40 0.73 -7.71 1.57
C LEU A 40 0.17 -8.62 2.67
N SER A 41 -0.71 -9.56 2.31
CA SER A 41 -1.31 -10.52 3.25
C SER A 41 -0.31 -11.58 3.75
N SER A 42 0.77 -11.82 3.01
CA SER A 42 1.78 -12.85 3.33
C SER A 42 3.03 -12.26 4.01
N GLU A 43 3.35 -10.99 3.74
CA GLU A 43 4.61 -10.35 4.12
C GLU A 43 4.47 -9.20 5.13
N ILE A 44 3.31 -8.56 5.29
CA ILE A 44 3.21 -7.40 6.19
C ILE A 44 3.33 -7.84 7.65
N HIS A 45 4.48 -7.52 8.21
CA HIS A 45 4.72 -7.54 9.65
C HIS A 45 5.11 -6.15 10.18
N ASP A 46 5.56 -5.26 9.29
CA ASP A 46 6.02 -3.90 9.58
C ASP A 46 6.04 -3.00 8.32
N LEU A 47 6.35 -1.73 8.54
CA LEU A 47 6.50 -0.72 7.49
C LEU A 47 7.60 -1.06 6.46
N ALA A 48 8.66 -1.74 6.90
CA ALA A 48 9.76 -2.12 6.01
C ALA A 48 9.31 -3.17 4.98
N SER A 49 8.46 -4.11 5.40
CA SER A 49 7.84 -5.13 4.54
C SER A 49 6.94 -4.50 3.49
N LEU A 50 6.11 -3.54 3.90
CA LEU A 50 5.27 -2.76 3.00
C LEU A 50 6.09 -2.02 1.93
N ARG A 51 7.17 -1.33 2.32
CA ARG A 51 8.06 -0.66 1.36
C ARG A 51 8.70 -1.64 0.37
N ARG A 52 9.08 -2.84 0.83
CA ARG A 52 9.62 -3.90 -0.05
C ARG A 52 8.59 -4.34 -1.09
N VAL A 53 7.35 -4.60 -0.69
CA VAL A 53 6.27 -4.99 -1.61
C VAL A 53 6.04 -3.89 -2.67
N ILE A 54 5.88 -2.63 -2.25
CA ILE A 54 5.69 -1.50 -3.18
C ILE A 54 6.85 -1.40 -4.17
N THR A 55 8.10 -1.55 -3.68
CA THR A 55 9.30 -1.49 -4.52
C THR A 55 9.35 -2.64 -5.53
N ALA A 56 9.04 -3.87 -5.11
CA ALA A 56 9.03 -5.04 -5.97
C ALA A 56 7.98 -4.93 -7.09
N VAL A 57 6.77 -4.46 -6.76
CA VAL A 57 5.71 -4.23 -7.75
C VAL A 57 6.14 -3.15 -8.75
N MET A 58 6.70 -2.04 -8.29
CA MET A 58 7.18 -0.95 -9.14
C MET A 58 8.30 -1.40 -10.10
N ARG A 59 9.27 -2.18 -9.60
CA ARG A 59 10.33 -2.76 -10.43
C ARG A 59 9.78 -3.73 -11.46
N GLY A 60 8.92 -4.64 -11.03
CA GLY A 60 8.26 -5.61 -11.92
C GLY A 60 7.51 -4.91 -13.04
N ALA A 61 6.71 -3.89 -12.70
CA ALA A 61 5.95 -3.13 -13.69
C ALA A 61 6.85 -2.43 -14.72
N ARG A 62 7.90 -1.74 -14.25
CA ARG A 62 8.88 -1.09 -15.12
C ARG A 62 9.55 -2.09 -16.06
N ASP A 63 10.02 -3.20 -15.51
CA ASP A 63 10.75 -4.21 -16.27
C ASP A 63 9.82 -4.92 -17.28
N GLY A 64 8.54 -5.09 -16.95
CA GLY A 64 7.53 -5.71 -17.84
C GLY A 64 7.20 -4.81 -19.03
N VAL A 65 7.06 -3.51 -18.79
CA VAL A 65 6.91 -2.51 -19.85
C VAL A 65 8.16 -2.46 -20.73
N GLN A 66 9.35 -2.48 -20.14
CA GLN A 66 10.60 -2.48 -20.89
C GLN A 66 10.74 -3.73 -21.76
N GLN A 67 10.36 -4.91 -21.25
CA GLN A 67 10.32 -6.15 -22.02
C GLN A 67 9.36 -6.05 -23.21
N LYS A 68 8.17 -5.47 -23.02
CA LYS A 68 7.20 -5.24 -24.11
C LYS A 68 7.76 -4.34 -25.22
N LEU A 69 8.39 -3.23 -24.82
CA LEU A 69 8.98 -2.27 -25.75
C LEU A 69 10.13 -2.87 -26.59
N GLN A 70 10.88 -3.82 -26.03
CA GLN A 70 11.94 -4.52 -26.76
C GLN A 70 11.40 -5.51 -27.81
N GLN A 71 10.21 -6.05 -27.59
CA GLN A 71 9.63 -7.07 -28.46
C GLN A 71 9.00 -6.47 -29.73
N THR A 72 8.41 -5.28 -29.68
CA THR A 72 7.75 -4.67 -30.85
C THR A 72 7.83 -3.14 -30.85
N THR A 73 8.43 -2.55 -31.90
CA THR A 73 8.68 -1.11 -32.06
C THR A 73 7.42 -0.22 -32.13
N SER A 74 6.24 -0.81 -32.35
CA SER A 74 4.96 -0.09 -32.54
C SER A 74 4.05 -0.10 -31.31
N GLN A 75 4.52 -0.56 -30.15
CA GLN A 75 3.68 -0.77 -28.95
C GLN A 75 3.82 0.31 -27.86
N THR A 76 4.33 1.49 -28.18
CA THR A 76 4.50 2.62 -27.25
C THR A 76 3.20 2.97 -26.49
N ASN A 77 2.05 3.01 -27.16
CA ASN A 77 0.78 3.31 -26.49
C ASN A 77 0.33 2.18 -25.55
N ALA A 78 0.52 0.93 -25.96
CA ALA A 78 0.21 -0.22 -25.11
C ALA A 78 1.11 -0.24 -23.86
N ALA A 79 2.40 0.03 -24.03
CA ALA A 79 3.36 0.16 -22.93
C ALA A 79 2.97 1.27 -21.93
N LYS A 80 2.48 2.42 -22.43
CA LYS A 80 1.97 3.50 -21.56
C LYS A 80 0.74 3.05 -20.77
N ILE A 81 -0.23 2.42 -21.43
CA ILE A 81 -1.46 1.91 -20.78
C ILE A 81 -1.10 0.86 -19.71
N GLN A 82 -0.28 -0.12 -20.06
CA GLN A 82 0.16 -1.17 -19.14
C GLN A 82 0.88 -0.60 -17.90
N MET A 83 1.72 0.43 -18.09
CA MET A 83 2.35 1.10 -16.96
C MET A 83 1.31 1.80 -16.07
N THR A 84 0.43 2.61 -16.66
CA THR A 84 -0.63 3.31 -15.92
C THR A 84 -1.51 2.33 -15.14
N ASP A 85 -1.94 1.25 -15.78
CA ASP A 85 -2.77 0.21 -15.17
C ASP A 85 -2.04 -0.48 -14.02
N ALA A 86 -0.75 -0.78 -14.15
CA ALA A 86 0.02 -1.39 -13.08
C ALA A 86 0.14 -0.48 -11.86
N ILE A 87 0.37 0.82 -12.08
CA ILE A 87 0.44 1.81 -10.99
C ILE A 87 -0.93 2.00 -10.33
N ALA A 88 -2.02 2.04 -11.12
CA ALA A 88 -3.38 2.09 -10.60
C ALA A 88 -3.73 0.83 -9.80
N GLY A 89 -3.26 -0.34 -10.21
CA GLY A 89 -3.45 -1.61 -9.49
C GLY A 89 -2.75 -1.61 -8.13
N LEU A 90 -1.52 -1.08 -8.07
CA LEU A 90 -0.81 -0.90 -6.81
C LEU A 90 -1.52 0.11 -5.90
N ASP A 91 -1.91 1.28 -6.41
CA ASP A 91 -2.65 2.29 -5.65
C ASP A 91 -3.96 1.71 -5.06
N ALA A 92 -4.74 0.98 -5.87
CA ALA A 92 -5.96 0.31 -5.43
C ALA A 92 -5.72 -0.74 -4.34
N ALA A 93 -4.61 -1.50 -4.42
CA ALA A 93 -4.27 -2.48 -3.39
C ALA A 93 -3.91 -1.82 -2.06
N LEU A 94 -3.19 -0.69 -2.09
CA LEU A 94 -2.84 0.07 -0.89
C LEU A 94 -4.08 0.75 -0.29
N ALA A 95 -4.99 1.26 -1.12
CA ALA A 95 -6.29 1.75 -0.65
C ALA A 95 -7.06 0.63 0.06
N GLN A 96 -7.15 -0.56 -0.54
CA GLN A 96 -7.84 -1.68 0.06
C GLN A 96 -7.19 -2.18 1.36
N LEU A 97 -5.87 -2.06 1.51
CA LEU A 97 -5.18 -2.31 2.79
C LEU A 97 -5.62 -1.32 3.88
N ALA A 98 -5.72 -0.03 3.55
CA ALA A 98 -6.20 0.99 4.47
C ALA A 98 -7.66 0.74 4.89
N GLU A 99 -8.54 0.44 3.94
CA GLU A 99 -9.94 0.07 4.23
C GLU A 99 -10.03 -1.19 5.10
N ALA A 100 -9.26 -2.24 4.80
CA ALA A 100 -9.24 -3.45 5.62
C ALA A 100 -8.79 -3.14 7.07
N SER A 101 -7.85 -2.21 7.24
CA SER A 101 -7.39 -1.77 8.56
C SER A 101 -8.47 -1.01 9.32
N LYS A 102 -9.23 -0.14 8.64
CA LYS A 102 -10.42 0.53 9.18
C LYS A 102 -11.45 -0.49 9.68
N LEU A 103 -11.84 -1.42 8.81
CA LEU A 103 -12.85 -2.43 9.12
C LEU A 103 -12.44 -3.33 10.29
N ALA A 104 -11.17 -3.71 10.38
CA ALA A 104 -10.67 -4.51 11.50
C ALA A 104 -10.79 -3.78 12.85
N VAL A 105 -10.55 -2.47 12.87
CA VAL A 105 -10.73 -1.62 14.05
C VAL A 105 -12.21 -1.49 14.44
N GLU A 106 -13.09 -1.26 13.46
CA GLU A 106 -14.54 -1.18 13.69
C GLU A 106 -15.11 -2.50 14.21
N GLU A 107 -14.68 -3.62 13.65
CA GLU A 107 -15.11 -4.95 14.08
C GLU A 107 -14.63 -5.29 15.50
N ALA A 108 -13.39 -4.95 15.85
CA ALA A 108 -12.88 -5.15 17.21
C ALA A 108 -13.72 -4.35 18.23
N ALA A 109 -13.97 -3.07 17.93
CA ALA A 109 -14.81 -2.21 18.75
C ALA A 109 -16.22 -2.78 18.93
N SER A 110 -16.84 -3.25 17.84
CA SER A 110 -18.18 -3.88 17.85
C SER A 110 -18.22 -5.15 18.69
N ARG A 111 -17.14 -5.96 18.68
CA ARG A 111 -17.03 -7.21 19.44
C ARG A 111 -16.57 -7.01 20.89
N ALA A 112 -16.55 -5.77 21.39
CA ALA A 112 -16.00 -5.39 22.70
C ALA A 112 -14.55 -5.84 22.92
N ARG A 113 -13.81 -6.13 21.85
CA ARG A 113 -12.37 -6.38 21.88
C ARG A 113 -11.67 -5.04 21.79
N LYS A 114 -10.82 -4.73 22.77
CA LYS A 114 -10.09 -3.46 22.79
C LYS A 114 -8.69 -3.67 22.26
N PHE A 115 -8.35 -2.93 21.21
CA PHE A 115 -6.95 -2.63 20.94
C PHE A 115 -6.41 -1.69 22.03
N SER A 116 -5.14 -1.83 22.37
CA SER A 116 -4.48 -0.86 23.23
C SER A 116 -4.32 0.48 22.49
N ASN A 117 -4.18 1.58 23.23
CA ASN A 117 -3.90 2.88 22.61
C ASN A 117 -2.59 2.83 21.82
N GLU A 118 -1.57 2.13 22.33
CA GLU A 118 -0.28 1.96 21.66
C GLU A 118 -0.41 1.19 20.33
N GLU A 119 -1.25 0.16 20.28
CA GLU A 119 -1.53 -0.60 19.05
C GLU A 119 -2.22 0.27 18.00
N LEU A 120 -3.25 1.02 18.40
CA LEU A 120 -3.95 1.95 17.51
C LEU A 120 -3.01 3.05 17.03
N THR A 121 -2.15 3.60 17.91
CA THR A 121 -1.21 4.68 17.56
C THR A 121 -0.18 4.19 16.55
N ARG A 122 0.35 2.97 16.74
CA ARG A 122 1.29 2.36 15.79
C ARG A 122 0.63 2.16 14.43
N ALA A 123 -0.53 1.52 14.38
CA ALA A 123 -1.23 1.26 13.14
C ALA A 123 -1.64 2.56 12.40
N ARG A 124 -2.06 3.60 13.14
CA ARG A 124 -2.30 4.94 12.58
C ARG A 124 -1.04 5.53 11.95
N SER A 125 0.11 5.47 12.64
CA SER A 125 1.39 5.98 12.13
C SER A 125 1.86 5.23 10.88
N ASP A 126 1.66 3.92 10.82
CA ASP A 126 1.99 3.11 9.66
C ASP A 126 1.12 3.49 8.44
N LEU A 127 -0.19 3.71 8.67
CA LEU A 127 -1.14 4.18 7.66
C LEU A 127 -0.81 5.61 7.17
N GLU A 128 -0.45 6.54 8.06
CA GLU A 128 -0.01 7.89 7.68
C GLU A 128 1.21 7.87 6.76
N SER A 129 2.05 6.84 6.87
CA SER A 129 3.25 6.69 6.04
C SER A 129 2.97 6.07 4.66
N LEU A 130 1.79 5.48 4.44
CA LEU A 130 1.47 4.67 3.26
C LEU A 130 1.50 5.47 1.96
N GLU A 131 0.76 6.58 1.89
CA GLU A 131 0.74 7.44 0.69
C GLU A 131 2.10 8.07 0.42
N ALA A 132 2.79 8.53 1.48
CA ALA A 132 4.12 9.11 1.34
C ALA A 132 5.12 8.11 0.73
N MET A 133 5.11 6.86 1.20
CA MET A 133 5.96 5.80 0.64
C MET A 133 5.60 5.44 -0.79
N PHE A 134 4.30 5.41 -1.13
CA PHE A 134 3.85 5.16 -2.50
C PHE A 134 4.37 6.24 -3.45
N LEU A 135 4.16 7.52 -3.10
CA LEU A 135 4.60 8.66 -3.92
C LEU A 135 6.13 8.76 -4.01
N GLU A 136 6.85 8.50 -2.91
CA GLU A 136 8.32 8.48 -2.91
C GLU A 136 8.85 7.38 -3.83
N THR A 137 8.29 6.16 -3.75
CA THR A 137 8.74 5.04 -4.58
C THR A 137 8.41 5.28 -6.05
N LEU A 138 7.25 5.85 -6.35
CA LEU A 138 6.85 6.23 -7.70
C LEU A 138 7.80 7.30 -8.25
N GLN A 139 8.11 8.35 -7.49
CA GLN A 139 9.05 9.40 -7.88
C GLN A 139 10.46 8.86 -8.09
N SER A 140 10.96 8.01 -7.20
CA SER A 140 12.27 7.36 -7.34
C SER A 140 12.32 6.47 -8.58
N SER A 141 11.23 5.75 -8.87
CA SER A 141 11.13 4.92 -10.09
C SER A 141 11.14 5.78 -11.34
N ALA A 142 10.44 6.93 -11.32
CA ALA A 142 10.44 7.89 -12.42
C ALA A 142 11.84 8.48 -12.68
N SER A 143 12.57 8.83 -11.61
CA SER A 143 13.91 9.43 -11.72
C SER A 143 15.00 8.45 -12.16
N THR A 144 14.81 7.14 -11.96
CA THR A 144 15.78 6.10 -12.34
C THR A 144 15.47 5.46 -13.70
N ALA A 145 14.22 5.59 -14.18
CA ALA A 145 13.81 5.13 -15.50
C ALA A 145 14.38 6.01 -16.63
N LYS A 146 14.22 5.56 -17.88
CA LYS A 146 14.60 6.31 -19.08
C LYS A 146 13.51 6.23 -20.15
N GLY A 147 13.48 7.22 -21.04
CA GLY A 147 12.56 7.27 -22.18
C GLY A 147 11.09 7.24 -21.75
N LEU A 148 10.26 6.56 -22.54
CA LEU A 148 8.80 6.48 -22.33
C LEU A 148 8.39 6.13 -20.90
N VAL A 149 9.14 5.25 -20.24
CA VAL A 149 8.82 4.81 -18.89
C VAL A 149 9.04 5.95 -17.89
N ALA A 150 10.13 6.71 -18.03
CA ALA A 150 10.37 7.88 -17.18
C ALA A 150 9.30 8.96 -17.37
N ASP A 151 8.92 9.22 -18.62
CA ASP A 151 7.91 10.22 -18.96
C ASP A 151 6.54 9.83 -18.38
N THR A 152 6.14 8.57 -18.58
CA THR A 152 4.86 8.06 -18.05
C THR A 152 4.82 8.10 -16.53
N LEU A 153 5.90 7.72 -15.84
CA LEU A 153 5.94 7.78 -14.38
C LEU A 153 5.94 9.22 -13.86
N HIS A 154 6.60 10.17 -14.53
CA HIS A 154 6.52 11.59 -14.17
C HIS A 154 5.12 12.18 -14.36
N ASP A 155 4.43 11.82 -15.45
CA ASP A 155 3.02 12.16 -15.66
C ASP A 155 2.16 11.66 -14.48
N LEU A 156 2.37 10.39 -14.07
CA LEU A 156 1.62 9.78 -12.97
C LEU A 156 1.94 10.42 -11.61
N VAL A 157 3.19 10.77 -11.32
CA VAL A 157 3.54 11.53 -10.09
C VAL A 157 2.83 12.87 -10.08
N THR A 158 2.83 13.57 -11.22
CA THR A 158 2.18 14.88 -11.33
C THR A 158 0.68 14.75 -11.13
N HIS A 159 0.07 13.75 -11.78
CA HIS A 159 -1.35 13.43 -11.61
C HIS A 159 -1.69 13.14 -10.15
N ALA A 160 -0.93 12.27 -9.48
CA ALA A 160 -1.15 11.90 -8.09
C ALA A 160 -1.06 13.11 -7.14
N LYS A 161 -0.13 14.03 -7.37
CA LYS A 161 0.01 15.27 -6.56
C LYS A 161 -1.14 16.26 -6.77
N LEU A 162 -1.69 16.35 -7.98
CA LEU A 162 -2.72 17.33 -8.33
C LEU A 162 -4.14 16.82 -8.07
N ASN A 163 -4.40 15.55 -8.40
CA ASN A 163 -5.72 14.94 -8.36
C ASN A 163 -5.90 13.97 -7.18
N GLY A 164 -4.82 13.67 -6.45
CA GLY A 164 -4.81 12.67 -5.39
C GLY A 164 -4.64 11.24 -5.91
N THR A 165 -4.68 10.32 -4.95
CA THR A 165 -4.54 8.87 -5.14
C THR A 165 -5.73 8.16 -4.51
N ALA A 166 -6.02 6.93 -4.94
CA ALA A 166 -7.03 6.10 -4.29
C ALA A 166 -6.63 5.82 -2.82
N VAL A 167 -5.34 5.57 -2.58
CA VAL A 167 -4.82 5.38 -1.23
C VAL A 167 -4.99 6.62 -0.35
N GLY A 168 -4.71 7.81 -0.85
CA GLY A 168 -4.86 9.07 -0.12
C GLY A 168 -6.32 9.36 0.25
N SER A 169 -7.24 9.15 -0.69
CA SER A 169 -8.68 9.28 -0.43
C SER A 169 -9.14 8.32 0.66
N GLN A 170 -8.71 7.06 0.60
CA GLN A 170 -9.10 6.03 1.55
C GLN A 170 -8.46 6.23 2.94
N LEU A 171 -7.23 6.75 2.99
CA LEU A 171 -6.55 7.07 4.24
C LEU A 171 -7.26 8.17 5.03
N GLN A 172 -7.84 9.18 4.35
CA GLN A 172 -8.57 10.24 5.04
C GLN A 172 -9.76 9.69 5.86
N ASP A 173 -10.52 8.76 5.28
CA ASP A 173 -11.62 8.08 5.96
C ASP A 173 -11.09 7.16 7.08
N THR A 174 -10.11 6.32 6.76
CA THR A 174 -9.49 5.38 7.70
C THR A 174 -8.93 6.07 8.95
N LEU A 175 -8.15 7.14 8.79
CA LEU A 175 -7.53 7.88 9.89
C LEU A 175 -8.56 8.58 10.78
N THR A 176 -9.71 8.97 10.20
CA THR A 176 -10.84 9.52 10.96
C THR A 176 -11.42 8.47 11.91
N THR A 177 -11.69 7.25 11.42
CA THR A 177 -12.15 6.13 12.26
C THR A 177 -11.16 5.81 13.39
N PHE A 178 -9.86 5.76 13.10
CA PHE A 178 -8.83 5.50 14.12
C PHE A 178 -8.85 6.56 15.23
N THR A 179 -8.96 7.84 14.87
CA THR A 179 -9.00 8.95 15.82
C THR A 179 -10.24 8.87 16.75
N GLN A 180 -11.39 8.50 16.19
CA GLN A 180 -12.62 8.28 16.97
C GLN A 180 -12.46 7.13 17.98
N GLN A 181 -11.86 6.01 17.55
CA GLN A 181 -11.69 4.84 18.42
C GLN A 181 -10.65 5.04 19.53
N MET A 182 -9.57 5.78 19.25
CA MET A 182 -8.60 6.18 20.28
C MET A 182 -9.26 7.04 21.37
N THR A 183 -10.10 8.01 20.96
CA THR A 183 -10.81 8.89 21.90
C THR A 183 -11.76 8.11 22.81
N SER A 184 -12.52 7.17 22.22
CA SER A 184 -13.43 6.27 22.95
C SER A 184 -12.68 5.38 23.96
N THR A 185 -11.54 4.82 23.54
CA THR A 185 -10.71 3.95 24.40
C THR A 185 -10.13 4.74 25.59
N GLY A 186 -9.65 5.97 25.35
CA GLY A 186 -9.16 6.86 26.40
C GLY A 186 -10.23 7.24 27.43
N GLN A 187 -11.44 7.60 26.98
CA GLN A 187 -12.56 7.91 27.88
C GLN A 187 -12.92 6.73 28.78
N SER A 188 -13.00 5.51 28.23
CA SER A 188 -13.32 4.30 28.99
C SER A 188 -12.27 3.97 30.07
N GLN A 189 -10.99 4.23 29.81
CA GLN A 189 -9.91 4.03 30.78
C GLN A 189 -10.02 5.03 31.95
N LEU A 190 -10.32 6.30 31.66
CA LEU A 190 -10.53 7.33 32.68
C LEU A 190 -11.72 7.00 33.59
N GLU A 191 -12.86 6.61 33.03
CA GLU A 191 -14.04 6.21 33.81
C GLU A 191 -13.77 5.01 34.72
N SER A 192 -13.00 4.03 34.23
CA SER A 192 -12.62 2.86 35.01
C SER A 192 -11.70 3.23 36.17
N GLY A 193 -10.75 4.14 35.95
CA GLY A 193 -9.87 4.69 37.00
C GLY A 193 -10.62 5.47 38.08
N VAL A 194 -11.60 6.28 37.69
CA VAL A 194 -12.46 7.01 38.64
C VAL A 194 -13.27 6.03 39.50
N LYS A 195 -13.89 5.00 38.90
CA LYS A 195 -14.66 3.99 39.66
C LYS A 195 -13.82 3.20 40.66
N LEU A 196 -12.58 2.85 40.31
CA LEU A 196 -11.66 2.12 41.21
C LEU A 196 -11.27 2.96 42.43
N THR A 197 -11.01 4.26 42.24
CA THR A 197 -10.69 5.19 43.33
C THR A 197 -11.87 5.31 44.32
N HIS A 198 -13.10 5.40 43.80
CA HIS A 198 -14.30 5.45 44.65
C HIS A 198 -14.61 4.14 45.38
N ALA A 199 -14.26 2.98 44.81
CA ALA A 199 -14.53 1.68 45.42
C ALA A 199 -13.49 1.27 46.49
N THR A 200 -12.36 1.98 46.57
CA THR A 200 -11.26 1.70 47.52
C THR A 200 -11.12 2.75 48.62
N SER A 201 -12.03 3.74 48.67
CA SER A 201 -12.11 4.79 49.69
C SER A 201 -13.09 4.45 50.81
#